data_AF-A0AA51YLX9-F1
#
_entry.id   AF-A0AA51YLX9-F1
#
_cell.length_a   1.000
_cell.length_b   1.000
_cell.length_c   1.000
_cell.angle_alpha   90.00
_cell.angle_beta   90.00
_cell.angle_gamma   90.00
#
_symmetry.space_group_name_H-M   'P 1'
#
loop_
_entity.id
_entity.type
_entity.pdbx_description
1 polymer ?
#
loop_
_entity_poly.entity_id
_entity_poly.type
_entity_poly.pdbx_seq_one_letter_code
_entity_poly.pdbx_strand_id
1 'polypeptide(L)'
;MIEITDSFEKGEWDAFVLSHPKGNIFQSTMIADVFNRTKNYESISLMAIDEDDGEVLAVLQSAIISEMQGLLSKFSSRSVIQGGPLFKDSQKGLEAVVSLLKHYNTLVGGSIVYTQIRNMWDTSDSRQRLDSLGFEYDQHLDFLIDLDRKEDEIWSGIHKSRRKGINRAEKNGIVVRKVENSDEVCACYELVLETYRRFKIPIADISLFETAYDSLVSKGHADFFIALKDNKAIGTRITLNYKDIVYDWYAGSKQGVDYVDEALVWQILKENAGKYKVFDFGGAGHPDKPYGVREFKRRFGGEMVNFGRYEKVHSATRKKVAMVGLKCIKSLS
;
A
#
# COMPACT_ATOMS: atom_id res chain seq x y z
N MET A 1 13.44 17.19 -25.93
CA MET A 1 11.96 17.43 -25.73
C MET A 1 11.43 16.36 -24.76
N ILE A 2 10.23 16.48 -24.18
CA ILE A 2 9.73 15.44 -23.24
C ILE A 2 8.71 14.56 -23.95
N GLU A 3 9.04 13.28 -24.09
CA GLU A 3 8.14 12.24 -24.61
C GLU A 3 7.52 11.47 -23.44
N ILE A 4 6.23 11.14 -23.55
CA ILE A 4 5.52 10.25 -22.60
C ILE A 4 5.22 8.94 -23.31
N THR A 5 5.69 7.82 -22.75
CA THR A 5 5.55 6.48 -23.33
C THR A 5 5.03 5.47 -22.29
N ASP A 6 4.26 4.48 -22.76
CA ASP A 6 3.89 3.25 -22.03
C ASP A 6 4.72 2.03 -22.48
N SER A 7 5.59 2.23 -23.47
CA SER A 7 6.52 1.24 -24.02
C SER A 7 7.93 1.54 -23.50
N PHE A 8 8.42 0.67 -22.62
CA PHE A 8 9.73 0.80 -21.98
C PHE A 8 10.29 -0.58 -21.63
N GLU A 9 11.62 -0.67 -21.50
CA GLU A 9 12.28 -1.86 -20.98
C GLU A 9 12.14 -1.91 -19.46
N LYS A 10 11.71 -3.06 -18.91
CA LYS A 10 11.50 -3.20 -17.45
C LYS A 10 12.75 -2.89 -16.64
N GLY A 11 13.92 -3.28 -17.16
CA GLY A 11 15.21 -3.06 -16.50
C GLY A 11 15.56 -1.57 -16.35
N GLU A 12 15.22 -0.75 -17.34
CA GLU A 12 15.42 0.70 -17.29
C GLU A 12 14.50 1.35 -16.24
N TRP A 13 13.21 0.99 -16.26
CA TRP A 13 12.24 1.42 -15.26
C TRP A 13 12.69 1.07 -13.84
N ASP A 14 13.02 -0.19 -13.60
CA ASP A 14 13.41 -0.65 -12.26
C ASP A 14 14.75 -0.07 -11.81
N ALA A 15 15.68 0.22 -12.73
CA ALA A 15 16.92 0.93 -12.41
C ALA A 15 16.65 2.38 -11.97
N PHE A 16 15.73 3.08 -12.65
CA PHE A 16 15.29 4.41 -12.23
C PHE A 16 14.64 4.37 -10.83
N VAL A 17 13.70 3.45 -10.61
CA VAL A 17 13.02 3.30 -9.32
C VAL A 17 14.00 2.95 -8.20
N LEU A 18 14.91 2.01 -8.45
CA LEU A 18 15.90 1.56 -7.47
C LEU A 18 16.86 2.69 -7.07
N SER A 19 17.36 3.47 -8.04
CA SER A 19 18.28 4.58 -7.79
C SER A 19 17.60 5.82 -7.20
N HIS A 20 16.29 6.00 -7.40
CA HIS A 20 15.55 7.15 -6.90
C HIS A 20 15.51 7.19 -5.35
N PRO A 21 15.77 8.34 -4.70
CA PRO A 21 15.73 8.46 -3.23
C PRO A 21 14.39 8.09 -2.60
N LYS A 22 13.29 8.31 -3.32
CA LYS A 22 11.91 7.93 -2.94
C LYS A 22 11.39 6.65 -3.62
N GLY A 23 12.27 5.90 -4.27
CA GLY A 23 11.96 4.63 -4.91
C GLY A 23 11.32 3.63 -3.93
N ASN A 24 10.23 3.00 -4.35
CA ASN A 24 9.46 2.09 -3.51
C ASN A 24 8.80 1.00 -4.37
N ILE A 25 8.38 -0.09 -3.71
CA ILE A 25 7.82 -1.26 -4.40
C ILE A 25 6.57 -0.92 -5.20
N PHE A 26 5.78 0.07 -4.78
CA PHE A 26 4.53 0.41 -5.44
C PHE A 26 4.74 1.07 -6.82
N GLN A 27 5.97 1.53 -7.08
CA GLN A 27 6.40 2.09 -8.35
C GLN A 27 7.33 1.16 -9.13
N SER A 28 7.54 -0.11 -8.74
CA SER A 28 8.38 -1.07 -9.48
C SER A 28 7.58 -1.95 -10.44
N THR A 29 8.22 -2.49 -11.48
CA THR A 29 7.52 -3.37 -12.43
C THR A 29 7.05 -4.68 -11.77
N MET A 30 7.69 -5.09 -10.68
CA MET A 30 7.35 -6.31 -9.94
C MET A 30 5.94 -6.27 -9.38
N ILE A 31 5.52 -5.15 -8.78
CA ILE A 31 4.15 -5.04 -8.26
C ILE A 31 3.14 -4.83 -9.39
N ALA A 32 3.52 -4.18 -10.50
CA ALA A 32 2.66 -4.08 -11.68
C ALA A 32 2.34 -5.47 -12.25
N ASP A 33 3.34 -6.36 -12.32
CA ASP A 33 3.12 -7.75 -12.73
C ASP A 33 2.20 -8.51 -11.77
N VAL A 34 2.22 -8.19 -10.47
CA VAL A 34 1.27 -8.75 -9.51
C VAL A 34 -0.14 -8.23 -9.78
N PHE A 35 -0.31 -6.91 -9.94
CA PHE A 35 -1.61 -6.30 -10.21
C PHE A 35 -2.20 -6.78 -11.55
N ASN A 36 -1.41 -6.90 -12.61
CA ASN A 36 -1.88 -7.35 -13.93
C ASN A 36 -2.33 -8.82 -13.96
N ARG A 37 -1.86 -9.64 -13.02
CA ARG A 37 -2.31 -11.03 -12.83
C ARG A 37 -3.41 -11.17 -11.77
N THR A 38 -3.79 -10.06 -11.12
CA THR A 38 -4.83 -10.03 -10.11
C THR A 38 -6.18 -9.75 -10.76
N LYS A 39 -7.19 -10.53 -10.38
CA LYS A 39 -8.56 -10.32 -10.87
C LYS A 39 -9.07 -8.94 -10.48
N ASN A 40 -9.69 -8.25 -11.44
CA ASN A 40 -10.22 -6.88 -11.31
C ASN A 40 -9.18 -5.77 -11.10
N TYR A 41 -7.90 -6.08 -11.31
CA TYR A 41 -6.80 -5.12 -11.26
C TYR A 41 -6.18 -4.97 -12.64
N GLU A 42 -5.67 -3.78 -12.91
CA GLU A 42 -4.87 -3.46 -14.09
C GLU A 42 -3.86 -2.38 -13.68
N SER A 43 -2.64 -2.45 -14.21
CA SER A 43 -1.63 -1.42 -13.99
C SER A 43 -1.58 -0.46 -15.17
N ILE A 44 -1.45 0.83 -14.86
CA ILE A 44 -1.00 1.84 -15.82
C ILE A 44 0.41 2.24 -15.40
N SER A 45 1.37 2.06 -16.31
CA SER A 45 2.76 2.45 -16.13
C SER A 45 3.14 3.40 -17.26
N LEU A 46 3.56 4.61 -16.90
CA LEU A 46 3.94 5.66 -17.84
C LEU A 46 5.32 6.19 -17.48
N MET A 47 6.17 6.36 -18.48
CA MET A 47 7.51 6.91 -18.36
C MET A 47 7.58 8.23 -19.13
N ALA A 48 8.26 9.22 -18.57
CA ALA A 48 8.64 10.45 -19.25
C ALA A 48 10.14 10.41 -19.53
N ILE A 49 10.52 10.50 -20.80
CA ILE A 49 11.91 10.47 -21.26
C ILE A 49 12.28 11.79 -21.94
N ASP A 50 13.56 12.12 -21.90
CA ASP A 50 14.14 13.17 -22.71
C ASP A 50 14.41 12.64 -24.13
N GLU A 51 13.74 13.19 -25.15
CA GLU A 51 13.92 12.79 -26.54
C GLU A 51 15.36 13.00 -27.05
N ASP A 52 16.11 13.90 -26.43
CA ASP A 52 17.43 14.31 -26.92
C ASP A 52 18.51 13.25 -26.61
N ASP A 53 18.43 12.57 -25.46
CA ASP A 53 19.43 11.60 -24.99
C ASP A 53 18.83 10.29 -24.44
N GLY A 54 17.49 10.15 -24.44
CA GLY A 54 16.77 8.98 -23.93
C GLY A 54 16.69 8.91 -22.41
N GLU A 55 17.10 9.95 -21.70
CA GLU A 55 17.17 9.91 -20.24
C GLU A 55 15.78 9.83 -19.58
N VAL A 56 15.59 8.89 -18.65
CA VAL A 56 14.37 8.81 -17.85
C VAL A 56 14.29 9.98 -16.87
N LEU A 57 13.23 10.79 -17.01
CA LEU A 57 12.99 11.98 -16.19
C LEU A 57 11.95 11.75 -15.10
N ALA A 58 10.93 10.94 -15.38
CA ALA A 58 9.87 10.61 -14.42
C ALA A 58 9.19 9.28 -14.75
N VAL A 59 8.64 8.63 -13.73
CA VAL A 59 7.83 7.41 -13.86
C VAL A 59 6.57 7.50 -12.99
N LEU A 60 5.48 6.92 -13.48
CA LEU A 60 4.20 6.82 -12.77
C LEU A 60 3.61 5.44 -12.96
N GLN A 61 3.49 4.69 -11.86
CA GLN A 61 2.72 3.47 -11.81
C GLN A 61 1.45 3.64 -10.98
N SER A 62 0.34 3.13 -11.49
CA SER A 62 -0.94 3.14 -10.79
C SER A 62 -1.66 1.81 -10.92
N ALA A 63 -2.43 1.43 -9.90
CA ALA A 63 -3.35 0.30 -9.95
C ALA A 63 -4.78 0.79 -10.19
N ILE A 64 -5.42 0.33 -11.26
CA ILE A 64 -6.85 0.46 -11.54
C ILE A 64 -7.56 -0.71 -10.87
N ILE A 65 -8.52 -0.40 -10.01
CA ILE A 65 -9.26 -1.40 -9.21
C ILE A 65 -10.74 -1.26 -9.54
N SER A 66 -11.37 -2.33 -10.03
CA SER A 66 -12.77 -2.32 -10.47
C SER A 66 -13.64 -3.26 -9.63
N GLU A 67 -14.63 -2.74 -8.89
CA GLU A 67 -15.52 -3.59 -8.08
C GLU A 67 -16.60 -4.29 -8.93
N MET A 68 -16.95 -3.71 -10.09
CA MET A 68 -17.93 -4.24 -11.05
C MET A 68 -17.25 -4.68 -12.34
N GLN A 69 -17.84 -5.66 -13.02
CA GLN A 69 -17.34 -6.20 -14.29
C GLN A 69 -18.11 -5.69 -15.52
N GLY A 70 -17.53 -5.87 -16.70
CA GLY A 70 -18.12 -5.51 -18.00
C GLY A 70 -18.32 -4.00 -18.17
N LEU A 71 -19.39 -3.60 -18.86
CA LEU A 71 -19.69 -2.18 -19.16
C LEU A 71 -19.93 -1.33 -17.90
N LEU A 72 -20.20 -1.97 -16.76
CA LEU A 72 -20.42 -1.30 -15.47
C LEU A 72 -19.11 -1.00 -14.71
N SER A 73 -17.98 -1.57 -15.14
CA SER A 73 -16.68 -1.38 -14.46
C SER A 73 -16.36 0.10 -14.29
N LYS A 74 -16.54 0.92 -15.33
CA LYS A 74 -16.26 2.37 -15.35
C LYS A 74 -16.94 3.19 -14.25
N PHE A 75 -18.02 2.67 -13.66
CA PHE A 75 -18.75 3.31 -12.55
C PHE A 75 -18.24 2.91 -11.17
N SER A 76 -17.33 1.94 -11.12
CA SER A 76 -16.73 1.39 -9.90
C SER A 76 -15.20 1.46 -9.89
N SER A 77 -14.58 1.66 -11.06
CA SER A 77 -13.14 1.72 -11.22
C SER A 77 -12.56 2.96 -10.55
N ARG A 78 -11.51 2.76 -9.77
CA ARG A 78 -10.69 3.81 -9.17
C ARG A 78 -9.23 3.55 -9.48
N SER A 79 -8.42 4.61 -9.58
CA SER A 79 -6.98 4.46 -9.67
C SER A 79 -6.29 4.84 -8.36
N VAL A 80 -5.28 4.08 -7.98
CA VAL A 80 -4.41 4.36 -6.85
C VAL A 80 -2.98 4.47 -7.34
N ILE A 81 -2.39 5.66 -7.21
CA ILE A 81 -0.96 5.91 -7.36
C ILE A 81 -0.37 5.91 -5.96
N GLN A 82 0.21 4.79 -5.53
CA GLN A 82 0.85 4.68 -4.22
C GLN A 82 2.33 4.99 -4.37
N GLY A 83 2.84 5.93 -3.56
CA GLY A 83 4.28 6.24 -3.53
C GLY A 83 4.83 6.82 -4.85
N GLY A 84 4.01 7.51 -5.63
CA GLY A 84 4.44 8.13 -6.89
C GLY A 84 3.65 9.39 -7.20
N PRO A 85 3.90 10.03 -8.36
CA PRO A 85 4.95 9.72 -9.33
C PRO A 85 6.37 9.93 -8.76
N LEU A 86 7.37 9.29 -9.36
CA LEU A 86 8.79 9.54 -9.07
C LEU A 86 9.39 10.35 -10.22
N PHE A 87 10.22 11.34 -9.92
CA PHE A 87 10.78 12.24 -10.94
C PHE A 87 12.10 12.84 -10.46
N LYS A 88 12.98 13.17 -11.41
CA LYS A 88 14.27 13.79 -11.09
C LYS A 88 14.06 15.15 -10.43
N ASP A 89 14.86 15.42 -9.41
CA ASP A 89 14.92 16.72 -8.75
C ASP A 89 15.68 17.74 -9.61
N SER A 90 15.03 18.17 -10.69
CA SER A 90 15.52 19.15 -11.64
C SER A 90 14.34 19.88 -12.27
N GLN A 91 14.61 21.04 -12.89
CA GLN A 91 13.58 21.79 -13.62
C GLN A 91 12.94 20.92 -14.73
N LYS A 92 13.75 20.15 -15.46
CA LYS A 92 13.28 19.26 -16.52
C LYS A 92 12.46 18.08 -15.96
N GLY A 93 12.85 17.51 -14.81
CA GLY A 93 12.07 16.48 -14.13
C GLY A 93 10.71 16.99 -13.61
N LEU A 94 10.65 18.24 -13.15
CA LEU A 94 9.39 18.89 -12.77
C LEU A 94 8.46 19.12 -13.97
N GLU A 95 9.00 19.53 -15.11
CA GLU A 95 8.23 19.64 -16.36
C GLU A 95 7.74 18.26 -16.83
N ALA A 96 8.59 17.24 -16.71
CA ALA A 96 8.27 15.87 -17.08
C ALA A 96 7.11 15.30 -16.26
N VAL A 97 7.13 15.44 -14.93
CA VAL A 97 6.05 14.92 -14.08
C VAL A 97 4.72 15.64 -14.33
N VAL A 98 4.75 16.93 -14.68
CA VAL A 98 3.54 17.68 -15.06
C VAL A 98 2.97 17.16 -16.38
N SER A 99 3.81 16.97 -17.40
CA SER A 99 3.39 16.39 -18.69
C SER A 99 2.87 14.96 -18.52
N LEU A 100 3.54 14.15 -17.70
CA LEU A 100 3.17 12.78 -17.36
C LEU A 100 1.78 12.72 -16.70
N LEU A 101 1.52 13.57 -15.68
CA LEU A 101 0.22 13.62 -15.00
C LEU A 101 -0.90 14.16 -15.89
N LYS A 102 -0.62 15.11 -16.79
CA LYS A 102 -1.58 15.58 -17.80
C LYS A 102 -1.95 14.46 -18.78
N HIS A 103 -0.96 13.73 -19.28
CA HIS A 103 -1.16 12.58 -20.15
C HIS A 103 -1.99 11.50 -19.44
N TYR A 104 -1.59 11.13 -18.22
CA TYR A 104 -2.32 10.19 -17.37
C TYR A 104 -3.78 10.61 -17.15
N ASN A 105 -4.05 11.88 -16.83
CA ASN A 105 -5.42 12.39 -16.63
C ASN A 105 -6.28 12.24 -17.90
N THR A 106 -5.70 12.47 -19.08
CA THR A 106 -6.40 12.26 -20.37
C THR A 106 -6.72 10.78 -20.57
N LEU A 107 -5.77 9.88 -20.28
CA LEU A 107 -5.92 8.44 -20.41
C LEU A 107 -7.07 7.89 -19.55
N VAL A 108 -7.18 8.34 -18.29
CA VAL A 108 -8.12 7.77 -17.31
C VAL A 108 -9.46 8.53 -17.20
N GLY A 109 -9.52 9.77 -17.68
CA GLY A 109 -10.63 10.69 -17.42
C GLY A 109 -12.02 10.16 -17.81
N GLY A 110 -12.09 9.36 -18.88
CA GLY A 110 -13.33 8.74 -19.36
C GLY A 110 -13.67 7.37 -18.75
N SER A 111 -12.75 6.75 -18.00
CA SER A 111 -12.83 5.33 -17.64
C SER A 111 -12.90 5.06 -16.14
N ILE A 112 -12.44 5.96 -15.27
CA ILE A 112 -12.46 5.76 -13.81
C ILE A 112 -13.17 6.89 -13.03
N VAL A 113 -13.66 6.60 -11.83
CA VAL A 113 -14.41 7.55 -10.98
C VAL A 113 -13.49 8.62 -10.43
N TYR A 114 -12.36 8.21 -9.84
CA TYR A 114 -11.36 9.08 -9.23
C TYR A 114 -9.98 8.43 -9.27
N THR A 115 -8.95 9.27 -9.18
CA THR A 115 -7.56 8.86 -8.89
C THR A 115 -7.20 9.34 -7.49
N GLN A 116 -6.54 8.49 -6.71
CA GLN A 116 -5.93 8.88 -5.45
C GLN A 116 -4.41 8.70 -5.52
N ILE A 117 -3.68 9.77 -5.23
CA ILE A 117 -2.25 9.71 -4.93
C ILE A 117 -2.10 9.50 -3.43
N ARG A 118 -1.46 8.41 -3.04
CA ARG A 118 -1.20 8.07 -1.64
C ARG A 118 0.27 8.34 -1.34
N ASN A 119 0.50 9.45 -0.65
CA ASN A 119 1.85 9.96 -0.40
C ASN A 119 2.56 9.07 0.63
N MET A 120 3.88 8.93 0.46
CA MET A 120 4.76 8.20 1.38
C MET A 120 5.92 9.07 1.87
N TRP A 121 5.89 10.36 1.53
CA TRP A 121 6.82 11.39 1.98
C TRP A 121 6.10 12.75 1.94
N ASP A 122 6.76 13.78 2.49
CA ASP A 122 6.24 15.14 2.42
C ASP A 122 6.24 15.64 0.97
N THR A 123 5.07 16.01 0.47
CA THR A 123 4.83 16.49 -0.90
C THR A 123 4.39 17.95 -0.95
N SER A 124 4.61 18.71 0.14
CA SER A 124 4.18 20.10 0.26
C SER A 124 4.67 20.97 -0.90
N ASP A 125 5.90 20.75 -1.36
CA ASP A 125 6.49 21.50 -2.48
C ASP A 125 5.82 21.21 -3.85
N SER A 126 5.10 20.10 -3.96
CA SER A 126 4.33 19.71 -5.16
C SER A 126 2.86 20.08 -5.07
N ARG A 127 2.39 20.57 -3.92
CA ARG A 127 0.96 20.80 -3.64
C ARG A 127 0.31 21.74 -4.66
N GLN A 128 0.89 22.93 -4.87
CA GLN A 128 0.33 23.91 -5.81
C GLN A 128 0.24 23.35 -7.25
N ARG A 129 1.24 22.55 -7.66
CA ARG A 129 1.23 21.91 -8.99
C ARG A 129 0.14 20.86 -9.08
N LEU A 130 -0.01 20.00 -8.07
CA LEU A 130 -1.07 18.99 -8.02
C LEU A 130 -2.47 19.63 -7.98
N ASP A 131 -2.66 20.68 -7.17
CA ASP A 131 -3.89 21.45 -7.10
C ASP A 131 -4.24 22.04 -8.48
N SER A 132 -3.25 22.58 -9.22
CA SER A 132 -3.45 23.09 -10.59
C SER A 132 -3.87 22.02 -11.61
N LEU A 133 -3.54 20.75 -11.33
CA LEU A 133 -3.95 19.59 -12.11
C LEU A 133 -5.28 18.99 -11.61
N GLY A 134 -5.93 19.62 -10.63
CA GLY A 134 -7.21 19.23 -10.05
C GLY A 134 -7.14 18.08 -9.05
N PHE A 135 -5.98 17.86 -8.45
CA PHE A 135 -5.79 16.92 -7.34
C PHE A 135 -5.91 17.67 -6.01
N GLU A 136 -6.94 17.36 -5.23
CA GLU A 136 -7.21 18.02 -3.95
C GLU A 136 -6.54 17.26 -2.81
N TYR A 137 -5.77 17.96 -1.97
CA TYR A 137 -5.11 17.38 -0.80
C TYR A 137 -6.09 17.12 0.35
N ASP A 138 -5.98 15.95 0.97
CA ASP A 138 -6.64 15.59 2.24
C ASP A 138 -5.62 14.98 3.22
N GLN A 139 -5.83 15.18 4.53
CA GLN A 139 -4.90 14.71 5.55
C GLN A 139 -5.02 13.21 5.78
N HIS A 140 -3.87 12.57 6.01
CA HIS A 140 -3.79 11.15 6.28
C HIS A 140 -2.50 10.86 7.04
N LEU A 141 -2.68 10.43 8.29
CA LEU A 141 -1.58 10.10 9.19
C LEU A 141 -0.93 8.78 8.82
N ASP A 142 0.29 8.57 9.31
CA ASP A 142 0.94 7.26 9.37
C ASP A 142 1.87 7.15 10.59
N PHE A 143 2.41 5.96 10.84
CA PHE A 143 3.48 5.73 11.80
C PHE A 143 4.66 5.01 11.12
N LEU A 144 5.85 5.56 11.33
CA LEU A 144 7.10 4.99 10.84
C LEU A 144 7.92 4.53 12.04
N ILE A 145 8.27 3.25 12.10
CA ILE A 145 9.15 2.70 13.13
C ILE A 145 10.55 2.57 12.55
N ASP A 146 11.52 3.20 13.21
CA ASP A 146 12.94 2.97 12.95
C ASP A 146 13.32 1.52 13.28
N LEU A 147 13.77 0.81 12.26
CA LEU A 147 14.29 -0.55 12.30
C LEU A 147 15.82 -0.60 12.26
N ASP A 148 16.53 0.50 12.01
CA ASP A 148 18.00 0.56 11.92
C ASP A 148 18.65 0.56 13.31
N ARG A 149 18.20 -0.36 14.16
CA ARG A 149 18.54 -0.47 15.57
C ARG A 149 18.31 -1.89 16.07
N LYS A 150 18.86 -2.19 17.25
CA LYS A 150 18.81 -3.56 17.82
C LYS A 150 17.40 -3.94 18.27
N GLU A 151 17.10 -5.25 18.26
CA GLU A 151 15.82 -5.81 18.73
C GLU A 151 15.41 -5.27 20.11
N ASP A 152 16.34 -5.26 21.08
CA ASP A 152 16.09 -4.78 22.44
C ASP A 152 15.73 -3.30 22.50
N GLU A 153 16.33 -2.48 21.63
CA GLU A 153 16.04 -1.04 21.54
C GLU A 153 14.63 -0.82 20.97
N ILE A 154 14.26 -1.59 19.93
CA ILE A 154 12.89 -1.59 19.39
C ILE A 154 11.89 -2.02 20.46
N TRP A 155 12.16 -3.14 21.13
CA TRP A 155 11.32 -3.66 22.22
C TRP A 155 11.11 -2.62 23.32
N SER A 156 12.19 -1.95 23.74
CA SER A 156 12.15 -0.92 24.79
C SER A 156 11.29 0.29 24.41
N GLY A 157 11.21 0.62 23.12
CA GLY A 157 10.37 1.70 22.58
C GLY A 157 8.88 1.38 22.50
N ILE A 158 8.49 0.10 22.49
CA ILE A 158 7.08 -0.32 22.47
C ILE A 158 6.41 0.05 23.81
N HIS A 159 5.17 0.55 23.77
CA HIS A 159 4.46 0.92 24.99
C HIS A 159 4.31 -0.28 25.96
N LYS A 160 4.48 -0.05 27.27
CA LYS A 160 4.45 -1.10 28.31
C LYS A 160 3.21 -2.00 28.22
N SER A 161 2.05 -1.45 27.88
CA SER A 161 0.82 -2.25 27.71
C SER A 161 0.88 -3.20 26.52
N ARG A 162 1.54 -2.83 25.42
CA ARG A 162 1.69 -3.68 24.24
C ARG A 162 2.69 -4.79 24.49
N ARG A 163 3.85 -4.49 25.11
CA ARG A 163 4.77 -5.53 25.59
C ARG A 163 4.10 -6.57 26.49
N LYS A 164 3.25 -6.12 27.43
CA LYS A 164 2.46 -7.03 28.27
C LYS A 164 1.50 -7.91 27.44
N GLY A 165 0.85 -7.34 26.43
CA GLY A 165 -0.02 -8.07 25.51
C GLY A 165 0.74 -9.12 24.71
N ILE A 166 1.89 -8.75 24.14
CA ILE A 166 2.77 -9.65 23.37
C ILE A 166 3.22 -10.83 24.24
N ASN A 167 3.75 -10.58 25.43
CA ASN A 167 4.16 -11.65 26.34
C ASN A 167 2.98 -12.52 26.80
N ARG A 168 1.76 -11.96 26.85
CA ARG A 168 0.55 -12.71 27.20
C ARG A 168 0.06 -13.56 26.02
N ALA A 169 0.21 -13.10 24.79
CA ALA A 169 -0.07 -13.89 23.59
C ALA A 169 0.77 -15.17 23.59
N GLU A 170 2.09 -15.02 23.74
CA GLU A 170 3.04 -16.15 23.79
C GLU A 170 2.70 -17.13 24.92
N LYS A 171 2.49 -16.63 26.15
CA LYS A 171 2.08 -17.47 27.30
C LYS A 171 0.75 -18.18 27.10
N ASN A 172 -0.13 -17.63 26.29
CA ASN A 172 -1.42 -18.22 25.94
C ASN A 172 -1.33 -19.20 24.75
N GLY A 173 -0.13 -19.57 24.33
CA GLY A 173 0.12 -20.55 23.26
C GLY A 173 -0.04 -19.99 21.84
N ILE A 174 0.01 -18.66 21.66
CA ILE A 174 0.04 -18.06 20.33
C ILE A 174 1.46 -18.16 19.79
N VAL A 175 1.60 -18.80 18.63
CA VAL A 175 2.86 -18.90 17.87
C VAL A 175 2.70 -18.11 16.59
N VAL A 176 3.66 -17.23 16.29
CA VAL A 176 3.72 -16.50 15.02
C VAL A 176 4.90 -17.00 14.21
N ARG A 177 4.67 -17.31 12.94
CA ARG A 177 5.73 -17.70 11.99
C ARG A 177 5.40 -17.26 10.58
N LYS A 178 6.36 -17.37 9.67
CA LYS A 178 6.11 -17.23 8.23
C LYS A 178 5.26 -18.40 7.71
N VAL A 179 4.50 -18.12 6.66
CA VAL A 179 3.75 -19.12 5.89
C VAL A 179 4.72 -20.02 5.14
N GLU A 180 4.40 -21.32 5.07
CA GLU A 180 5.27 -22.34 4.47
C GLU A 180 4.77 -22.86 3.11
N ASN A 181 3.49 -22.69 2.79
CA ASN A 181 2.87 -23.25 1.59
C ASN A 181 1.62 -22.46 1.15
N SER A 182 1.10 -22.77 -0.03
CA SER A 182 -0.07 -22.12 -0.63
C SER A 182 -1.37 -22.31 0.18
N ASP A 183 -1.56 -23.45 0.84
CA ASP A 183 -2.78 -23.70 1.63
C ASP A 183 -2.90 -22.71 2.80
N GLU A 184 -1.76 -22.33 3.38
CA GLU A 184 -1.68 -21.31 4.41
C GLU A 184 -1.90 -19.88 3.87
N VAL A 185 -1.63 -19.63 2.59
CA VAL A 185 -2.01 -18.35 1.93
C VAL A 185 -3.52 -18.22 1.90
N CYS A 186 -4.25 -19.29 1.57
CA CYS A 186 -5.72 -19.31 1.64
C CYS A 186 -6.22 -19.03 3.07
N ALA A 187 -5.60 -19.64 4.08
CA ALA A 187 -5.94 -19.36 5.48
C ALA A 187 -5.68 -17.90 5.89
N CYS A 188 -4.59 -17.29 5.40
CA CYS A 188 -4.32 -15.87 5.58
C CYS A 188 -5.40 -15.02 4.91
N TYR A 189 -5.75 -15.31 3.66
CA TYR A 189 -6.78 -14.58 2.94
C TYR A 189 -8.12 -14.60 3.67
N GLU A 190 -8.57 -15.75 4.17
CA GLU A 190 -9.83 -15.85 4.93
C GLU A 190 -9.85 -14.96 6.18
N LEU A 191 -8.72 -14.83 6.89
CA LEU A 191 -8.58 -13.94 8.05
C LEU A 191 -8.66 -12.45 7.66
N VAL A 192 -8.04 -12.08 6.54
CA VAL A 192 -8.13 -10.71 5.99
C VAL A 192 -9.56 -10.43 5.53
N LEU A 193 -10.18 -11.38 4.81
CA LEU A 193 -11.54 -11.30 4.31
C LEU A 193 -12.56 -11.12 5.44
N GLU A 194 -12.46 -11.91 6.51
CA GLU A 194 -13.30 -11.76 7.72
C GLU A 194 -13.17 -10.35 8.30
N THR A 195 -11.94 -9.85 8.40
CA THR A 195 -11.66 -8.51 8.94
C THR A 195 -12.24 -7.41 8.06
N TYR A 196 -12.08 -7.50 6.74
CA TYR A 196 -12.57 -6.48 5.80
C TYR A 196 -14.10 -6.49 5.69
N ARG A 197 -14.73 -7.67 5.70
CA ARG A 197 -16.20 -7.81 5.77
C ARG A 197 -16.76 -7.14 7.01
N ARG A 198 -16.14 -7.38 8.17
CA ARG A 198 -16.53 -6.76 9.44
C ARG A 198 -16.50 -5.22 9.39
N PHE A 199 -15.47 -4.64 8.76
CA PHE A 199 -15.37 -3.18 8.61
C PHE A 199 -16.13 -2.64 7.40
N LYS A 200 -16.80 -3.49 6.62
CA LYS A 200 -17.53 -3.16 5.39
C LYS A 200 -16.65 -2.40 4.38
N ILE A 201 -15.41 -2.87 4.23
CA ILE A 201 -14.40 -2.33 3.31
C ILE A 201 -14.22 -3.33 2.15
N PRO A 202 -14.18 -2.88 0.88
CA PRO A 202 -13.84 -3.75 -0.23
C PRO A 202 -12.45 -4.37 -0.06
N ILE A 203 -12.32 -5.65 -0.39
CA ILE A 203 -11.06 -6.40 -0.35
C ILE A 203 -10.72 -6.90 -1.75
N ALA A 204 -9.43 -7.01 -2.04
CA ALA A 204 -8.97 -7.62 -3.28
C ALA A 204 -9.39 -9.09 -3.35
N ASP A 205 -9.51 -9.61 -4.56
CA ASP A 205 -9.70 -11.03 -4.80
C ASP A 205 -8.48 -11.84 -4.30
N ILE A 206 -8.68 -13.11 -3.94
CA ILE A 206 -7.62 -14.00 -3.44
C ILE A 206 -6.42 -14.09 -4.41
N SER A 207 -6.66 -13.94 -5.72
CA SER A 207 -5.62 -13.91 -6.74
C SER A 207 -4.52 -12.87 -6.47
N LEU A 208 -4.82 -11.76 -5.77
CA LEU A 208 -3.78 -10.80 -5.35
C LEU A 208 -2.78 -11.43 -4.39
N PHE A 209 -3.29 -12.19 -3.43
CA PHE A 209 -2.51 -12.79 -2.35
C PHE A 209 -1.69 -13.97 -2.87
N GLU A 210 -2.31 -14.84 -3.68
CA GLU A 210 -1.62 -15.96 -4.35
C GLU A 210 -0.51 -15.44 -5.28
N THR A 211 -0.82 -14.48 -6.16
CA THR A 211 0.16 -13.93 -7.09
C THR A 211 1.31 -13.23 -6.36
N ALA A 212 1.01 -12.46 -5.30
CA ALA A 212 2.03 -11.81 -4.49
C ALA A 212 2.93 -12.84 -3.78
N TYR A 213 2.33 -13.90 -3.21
CA TYR A 213 3.09 -14.97 -2.57
C TYR A 213 4.06 -15.62 -3.56
N ASP A 214 3.54 -16.10 -4.69
CA ASP A 214 4.30 -16.82 -5.71
C ASP A 214 5.41 -15.96 -6.32
N SER A 215 5.15 -14.66 -6.50
CA SER A 215 6.04 -13.78 -7.27
C SER A 215 7.05 -13.02 -6.43
N LEU A 216 6.76 -12.78 -5.15
CA LEU A 216 7.52 -11.86 -4.29
C LEU A 216 8.19 -12.54 -3.10
N VAL A 217 7.60 -13.58 -2.51
CA VAL A 217 8.12 -14.17 -1.25
C VAL A 217 9.47 -14.84 -1.46
N SER A 218 9.60 -15.68 -2.49
CA SER A 218 10.87 -16.35 -2.82
C SER A 218 12.01 -15.39 -3.19
N LYS A 219 11.66 -14.16 -3.58
CA LYS A 219 12.59 -13.07 -3.91
C LYS A 219 12.86 -12.13 -2.73
N GLY A 220 12.26 -12.38 -1.57
CA GLY A 220 12.40 -11.54 -0.39
C GLY A 220 11.64 -10.20 -0.44
N HIS A 221 10.73 -10.03 -1.40
CA HIS A 221 9.95 -8.79 -1.58
C HIS A 221 8.58 -8.79 -0.92
N ALA A 222 8.20 -9.90 -0.29
CA ALA A 222 7.03 -9.98 0.56
C ALA A 222 7.27 -11.03 1.65
N ASP A 223 6.60 -10.86 2.79
CA ASP A 223 6.53 -11.87 3.84
C ASP A 223 5.08 -12.03 4.29
N PHE A 224 4.64 -13.28 4.41
CA PHE A 224 3.33 -13.65 4.93
C PHE A 224 3.53 -14.25 6.32
N PHE A 225 3.00 -13.61 7.35
CA PHE A 225 3.01 -14.11 8.72
C PHE A 225 1.65 -14.68 9.08
N ILE A 226 1.65 -15.79 9.80
CA ILE A 226 0.45 -16.44 10.34
C ILE A 226 0.62 -16.65 11.84
N ALA A 227 -0.42 -16.30 12.60
CA ALA A 227 -0.54 -16.55 14.02
C ALA A 227 -1.43 -17.79 14.24
N LEU A 228 -0.90 -18.73 15.00
CA LEU A 228 -1.53 -20.02 15.31
C LEU A 228 -1.80 -20.13 16.81
N LYS A 229 -2.93 -20.71 17.17
CA LYS A 229 -3.23 -21.18 18.53
C LYS A 229 -3.92 -22.53 18.45
N ASP A 230 -3.42 -23.52 19.17
CA ASP A 230 -3.93 -24.90 19.12
C ASP A 230 -4.02 -25.43 17.67
N ASN A 231 -2.98 -25.17 16.86
CA ASN A 231 -2.88 -25.48 15.42
C ASN A 231 -3.94 -24.82 14.52
N LYS A 232 -4.65 -23.80 14.99
CA LYS A 232 -5.63 -23.04 14.21
C LYS A 232 -5.11 -21.65 13.87
N ALA A 233 -5.27 -21.25 12.61
CA ALA A 233 -5.03 -19.88 12.16
C ALA A 233 -6.00 -18.90 12.84
N ILE A 234 -5.44 -17.92 13.54
CA ILE A 234 -6.17 -16.90 14.29
C ILE A 234 -5.82 -15.47 13.89
N GLY A 235 -4.73 -15.28 13.13
CA GLY A 235 -4.39 -13.99 12.57
C GLY A 235 -3.31 -14.09 11.50
N THR A 236 -3.18 -13.03 10.71
CA THR A 236 -2.17 -12.90 9.67
C THR A 236 -1.77 -11.44 9.51
N ARG A 237 -0.54 -11.23 9.08
CA ARG A 237 -0.05 -9.93 8.63
C ARG A 237 0.93 -10.13 7.49
N ILE A 238 0.74 -9.37 6.42
CA ILE A 238 1.48 -9.51 5.18
C ILE A 238 2.22 -8.21 4.93
N THR A 239 3.51 -8.34 4.65
CA THR A 239 4.38 -7.20 4.36
C THR A 239 4.91 -7.25 2.94
N LEU A 240 5.20 -6.07 2.40
CA LEU A 240 6.01 -5.91 1.20
C LEU A 240 7.35 -5.33 1.61
N ASN A 241 8.44 -5.79 1.00
CA ASN A 241 9.80 -5.43 1.38
C ASN A 241 10.56 -4.90 0.17
N TYR A 242 11.08 -3.68 0.26
CA TYR A 242 11.82 -3.08 -0.85
C TYR A 242 12.76 -1.98 -0.40
N LYS A 243 14.00 -2.03 -0.90
CA LYS A 243 15.11 -1.19 -0.43
C LYS A 243 15.22 -1.28 1.10
N ASP A 244 15.08 -0.14 1.76
CA ASP A 244 15.28 0.00 3.20
C ASP A 244 13.97 -0.08 3.99
N ILE A 245 12.84 -0.46 3.37
CA ILE A 245 11.50 -0.33 3.96
C ILE A 245 10.72 -1.64 3.92
N VAL A 246 10.06 -1.95 5.05
CA VAL A 246 9.04 -2.99 5.22
C VAL A 246 7.68 -2.31 5.35
N TYR A 247 6.76 -2.59 4.43
CA TYR A 247 5.42 -2.01 4.37
C TYR A 247 4.37 -2.96 4.95
N ASP A 248 3.58 -2.51 5.91
CA ASP A 248 2.41 -3.22 6.46
C ASP A 248 1.25 -3.20 5.44
N TRP A 249 1.13 -4.26 4.65
CA TRP A 249 0.26 -4.26 3.46
C TRP A 249 -1.16 -4.74 3.75
N TYR A 250 -1.30 -5.91 4.37
CA TYR A 250 -2.58 -6.48 4.77
C TYR A 250 -2.49 -7.10 6.16
N ALA A 251 -3.59 -7.01 6.91
CA ALA A 251 -3.73 -7.63 8.22
C ALA A 251 -5.14 -8.20 8.41
N GLY A 252 -5.24 -9.30 9.16
CA GLY A 252 -6.51 -9.91 9.51
C GLY A 252 -6.39 -10.74 10.77
N SER A 253 -7.41 -10.68 11.64
CA SER A 253 -7.43 -11.41 12.90
C SER A 253 -8.85 -11.79 13.31
N LYS A 254 -8.97 -12.98 13.94
CA LYS A 254 -10.23 -13.47 14.50
C LYS A 254 -10.64 -12.65 15.71
N GLN A 255 -11.94 -12.40 15.85
CA GLN A 255 -12.47 -11.82 17.08
C GLN A 255 -12.42 -12.82 18.25
N GLY A 256 -12.36 -12.28 19.47
CA GLY A 256 -12.42 -13.07 20.70
C GLY A 256 -11.10 -13.71 21.12
N VAL A 257 -10.01 -13.48 20.37
CA VAL A 257 -8.65 -13.86 20.78
C VAL A 257 -7.84 -12.60 21.02
N ASP A 258 -7.44 -12.38 22.27
CA ASP A 258 -6.68 -11.18 22.63
C ASP A 258 -5.22 -11.25 22.14
N TYR A 259 -4.66 -10.09 21.82
CA TYR A 259 -3.23 -9.83 21.57
C TYR A 259 -2.63 -10.47 20.31
N VAL A 260 -3.45 -10.99 19.39
CA VAL A 260 -2.98 -11.61 18.13
C VAL A 260 -2.25 -10.60 17.25
N ASP A 261 -2.86 -9.44 17.03
CA ASP A 261 -2.29 -8.38 16.20
C ASP A 261 -0.98 -7.84 16.79
N GLU A 262 -0.88 -7.77 18.12
CA GLU A 262 0.35 -7.36 18.78
C GLU A 262 1.49 -8.35 18.61
N ALA A 263 1.21 -9.65 18.73
CA ALA A 263 2.21 -10.68 18.50
C ALA A 263 2.70 -10.66 17.04
N LEU A 264 1.81 -10.48 16.07
CA LEU A 264 2.14 -10.36 14.65
C LEU A 264 3.05 -9.16 14.36
N VAL A 265 2.70 -7.96 14.84
CA VAL A 265 3.55 -6.77 14.64
C VAL A 265 4.90 -6.97 15.31
N TRP A 266 4.94 -7.49 16.53
CA TRP A 266 6.21 -7.73 17.21
C TRP A 266 7.11 -8.69 16.45
N GLN A 267 6.57 -9.80 15.94
CA GLN A 267 7.34 -10.76 15.15
C GLN A 267 7.97 -10.09 13.92
N ILE A 268 7.21 -9.26 13.21
CA ILE A 268 7.71 -8.52 12.03
C ILE A 268 8.83 -7.54 12.42
N LEU A 269 8.62 -6.74 13.47
CA LEU A 269 9.62 -5.77 13.94
C LEU A 269 10.90 -6.48 14.40
N LYS A 270 10.75 -7.56 15.16
CA LYS A 270 11.84 -8.41 15.63
C LYS A 270 12.64 -8.99 14.48
N GLU A 271 11.98 -9.60 13.49
CA GLU A 271 12.66 -10.23 12.37
C GLU A 271 13.41 -9.25 11.48
N ASN A 272 12.97 -8.00 11.41
CA ASN A 272 13.54 -6.98 10.54
C ASN A 272 14.44 -5.97 11.26
N ALA A 273 14.63 -6.11 12.57
CA ALA A 273 15.56 -5.29 13.37
C ALA A 273 16.98 -5.35 12.79
N GLY A 274 17.54 -4.20 12.44
CA GLY A 274 18.86 -4.05 11.84
C GLY A 274 19.00 -4.59 10.41
N LYS A 275 17.92 -5.06 9.78
CA LYS A 275 17.92 -5.56 8.39
C LYS A 275 17.35 -4.55 7.40
N TYR A 276 16.37 -3.78 7.86
CA TYR A 276 15.75 -2.67 7.15
C TYR A 276 15.86 -1.41 8.01
N LYS A 277 15.60 -0.25 7.43
CA LYS A 277 15.65 1.03 8.16
C LYS A 277 14.30 1.45 8.70
N VAL A 278 13.22 1.14 7.99
CA VAL A 278 11.88 1.63 8.37
C VAL A 278 10.85 0.52 8.24
N PHE A 279 10.02 0.39 9.26
CA PHE A 279 8.72 -0.27 9.15
C PHE A 279 7.64 0.79 9.00
N ASP A 280 6.95 0.75 7.87
CA ASP A 280 5.87 1.67 7.50
C ASP A 280 4.52 1.00 7.72
N PHE A 281 3.69 1.56 8.59
CA PHE A 281 2.37 1.04 8.88
C PHE A 281 1.34 1.27 7.75
N GLY A 282 1.63 2.07 6.72
CA GLY A 282 0.77 2.26 5.54
C GLY A 282 -0.52 3.05 5.77
N GLY A 283 -0.68 3.68 6.94
CA GLY A 283 -1.71 4.70 7.20
C GLY A 283 -2.43 4.59 8.54
N ALA A 284 -2.76 5.74 9.14
CA ALA A 284 -3.43 5.88 10.43
C ALA A 284 -4.65 6.81 10.37
N GLY A 285 -5.22 6.99 9.16
CA GLY A 285 -6.48 7.70 8.95
C GLY A 285 -6.36 9.21 9.09
N HIS A 286 -7.50 9.89 8.93
CA HIS A 286 -7.58 11.35 9.08
C HIS A 286 -7.38 11.75 10.56
N PRO A 287 -6.58 12.80 10.87
CA PRO A 287 -6.31 13.22 12.26
C PRO A 287 -7.60 13.56 13.03
N ASP A 288 -8.53 14.28 12.40
CA ASP A 288 -9.76 14.74 13.03
C ASP A 288 -10.83 13.66 13.28
N LYS A 289 -10.61 12.43 12.84
CA LYS A 289 -11.56 11.33 13.02
C LYS A 289 -11.03 10.34 14.05
N PRO A 290 -11.79 9.97 15.09
CA PRO A 290 -11.40 8.88 15.99
C PRO A 290 -11.16 7.61 15.19
N TYR A 291 -10.02 6.97 15.42
CA TYR A 291 -9.66 5.76 14.70
C TYR A 291 -8.88 4.81 15.60
N GLY A 292 -9.51 3.71 16.02
CA GLY A 292 -8.90 2.76 16.96
C GLY A 292 -7.59 2.14 16.45
N VAL A 293 -7.48 1.97 15.13
CA VAL A 293 -6.25 1.47 14.47
C VAL A 293 -5.09 2.46 14.65
N ARG A 294 -5.35 3.77 14.67
CA ARG A 294 -4.31 4.79 14.96
C ARG A 294 -3.74 4.61 16.37
N GLU A 295 -4.59 4.44 17.37
CA GLU A 295 -4.15 4.20 18.75
C GLU A 295 -3.47 2.84 18.94
N PHE A 296 -3.83 1.84 18.14
CA PHE A 296 -3.10 0.58 18.09
C PHE A 296 -1.65 0.81 17.61
N LYS A 297 -1.48 1.43 16.43
CA LYS A 297 -0.17 1.68 15.78
C LYS A 297 0.74 2.55 16.64
N ARG A 298 0.22 3.66 17.17
CA ARG A 298 0.93 4.58 18.07
C ARG A 298 1.63 3.90 19.25
N ARG A 299 1.03 2.82 19.77
CA ARG A 299 1.55 2.12 20.96
C ARG A 299 2.72 1.18 20.65
N PHE A 300 3.10 0.99 19.39
CA PHE A 300 4.36 0.34 19.01
C PHE A 300 5.55 1.32 18.98
N GLY A 301 5.31 2.61 19.22
CA GLY A 301 6.30 3.67 19.10
C GLY A 301 6.33 4.22 17.68
N GLY A 302 7.51 4.68 17.26
CA GLY A 302 7.72 5.30 15.96
C GLY A 302 7.33 6.78 15.89
N GLU A 303 7.62 7.38 14.75
CA GLU A 303 7.29 8.75 14.40
C GLU A 303 5.90 8.80 13.77
N MET A 304 5.04 9.69 14.25
CA MET A 304 3.76 9.97 13.60
C MET A 304 3.98 11.03 12.51
N VAL A 305 3.61 10.70 11.27
CA VAL A 305 3.76 11.59 10.11
C VAL A 305 2.39 11.90 9.50
N ASN A 306 2.31 12.98 8.71
CA ASN A 306 1.10 13.34 7.97
C ASN A 306 1.45 13.69 6.52
N PHE A 307 1.69 12.68 5.71
CA PHE A 307 1.98 12.89 4.29
C PHE A 307 0.72 13.18 3.47
N GLY A 308 -0.46 12.85 4.01
CA GLY A 308 -1.72 13.11 3.33
C GLY A 308 -1.91 12.27 2.07
N ARG A 309 -2.95 12.60 1.33
CA ARG A 309 -3.29 12.00 0.05
C ARG A 309 -3.84 13.09 -0.86
N TYR A 310 -3.74 12.90 -2.16
CA TYR A 310 -4.47 13.74 -3.11
C TYR A 310 -5.56 12.93 -3.80
N GLU A 311 -6.72 13.52 -4.03
CA GLU A 311 -7.81 12.91 -4.80
C GLU A 311 -8.20 13.82 -5.96
N LYS A 312 -8.35 13.24 -7.16
CA LYS A 312 -8.96 13.89 -8.31
C LYS A 312 -10.19 13.12 -8.73
N VAL A 313 -11.35 13.78 -8.70
CA VAL A 313 -12.61 13.21 -9.20
C VAL A 313 -12.70 13.46 -10.71
N HIS A 314 -12.71 12.40 -11.50
CA HIS A 314 -12.81 12.48 -12.97
C HIS A 314 -14.25 12.55 -13.45
N SER A 315 -15.21 12.07 -12.66
CA SER A 315 -16.64 12.19 -12.98
C SER A 315 -17.52 12.25 -11.74
N ALA A 316 -18.13 13.41 -11.50
CA ALA A 316 -19.06 13.62 -10.39
C ALA A 316 -20.29 12.71 -10.48
N THR A 317 -20.81 12.47 -11.69
CA THR A 317 -21.95 11.58 -11.93
C THR A 317 -21.60 10.15 -11.56
N ARG A 318 -20.45 9.63 -12.03
CA ARG A 318 -20.02 8.28 -11.67
C ARG A 318 -19.71 8.16 -10.18
N LYS A 319 -19.16 9.21 -9.55
CA LYS A 319 -18.96 9.25 -8.08
C LYS A 319 -20.28 9.10 -7.32
N LYS A 320 -21.34 9.79 -7.76
CA LYS A 320 -22.69 9.64 -7.18
C LYS A 320 -23.21 8.21 -7.32
N VAL A 321 -23.11 7.61 -8.52
CA VAL A 321 -23.53 6.22 -8.77
C VAL A 321 -22.73 5.23 -7.91
N ALA A 322 -21.40 5.38 -7.86
CA ALA A 322 -20.52 4.55 -7.05
C ALA A 322 -20.89 4.61 -5.55
N MET A 323 -21.17 5.81 -5.03
CA MET A 323 -21.59 5.99 -3.64
C MET A 323 -22.94 5.33 -3.35
N VAL A 324 -23.90 5.36 -4.29
CA VAL A 324 -25.17 4.65 -4.16
C VAL A 324 -24.94 3.13 -4.15
N GLY A 325 -24.15 2.61 -5.09
CA GLY A 325 -23.78 1.19 -5.14
C GLY A 325 -23.12 0.69 -3.86
N LEU A 326 -22.13 1.44 -3.34
CA LEU A 326 -21.46 1.13 -2.07
C LEU A 326 -22.44 1.14 -0.88
N LYS A 327 -23.41 2.05 -0.83
CA LYS A 327 -24.45 2.06 0.21
C LYS A 327 -25.35 0.82 0.12
N CYS A 328 -25.76 0.42 -1.08
CA CYS A 328 -26.56 -0.78 -1.30
C CYS A 328 -25.82 -2.07 -0.88
N ILE A 329 -24.54 -2.19 -1.24
CA ILE A 329 -23.69 -3.31 -0.80
C ILE A 329 -23.59 -3.34 0.73
N LYS A 330 -23.34 -2.19 1.37
CA LYS A 330 -23.27 -2.07 2.83
C LYS A 330 -24.59 -2.38 3.55
N SER A 331 -25.74 -2.27 2.88
CA SER A 331 -27.05 -2.63 3.44
C SER A 331 -27.44 -4.09 3.22
N LEU A 332 -26.83 -4.77 2.26
CA LEU A 332 -27.07 -6.19 1.95
C LEU A 332 -26.07 -7.14 2.66
N SER A 333 -25.12 -6.58 3.43
CA SER A 333 -24.07 -7.29 4.18
C SER A 333 -24.11 -6.97 5.68
#